data_AF-A0A6V7HUS6-F1
#
_entry.id   AF-A0A6V7HUS6-F1
#
_cell.length_a   1.000
_cell.length_b   1.000
_cell.length_c   1.000
_cell.angle_alpha   90.00
_cell.angle_beta   90.00
_cell.angle_gamma   90.00
#
_symmetry.space_group_name_H-M   'P 1'
#
loop_
_entity.id
_entity.type
_entity.pdbx_description
1 polymer ?
#
loop_
_entity_poly.entity_id
_entity_poly.type
_entity_poly.pdbx_seq_one_letter_code
_entity_poly.pdbx_strand_id
1 'polypeptide(L)'
;VKSIAGCFLSPMATGMSLVLCMLTLKQDRPRAKYVLWPRIDQKSSFKSIITAGLEPIVIEMQIIGDELKTDMQRLESQMAALGESIACVLSTTSCFSPRACDSVDLIAALCTQYNIPHLVNNAYG
;
A
#
# COMPACT_ATOMS: atom_id res chain seq x y z
N VAL A 1 -6.71 25.51 -4.38
CA VAL A 1 -7.60 24.61 -5.16
C VAL A 1 -6.75 23.49 -5.70
N LYS A 2 -6.93 22.25 -5.24
CA LYS A 2 -6.23 21.09 -5.84
C LYS A 2 -6.86 20.85 -7.21
N SER A 3 -6.11 21.17 -8.26
CA SER A 3 -6.55 20.93 -9.63
C SER A 3 -6.72 19.43 -9.86
N ILE A 4 -7.83 19.02 -10.47
CA ILE A 4 -8.11 17.64 -10.91
C ILE A 4 -7.21 17.24 -12.09
N ALA A 5 -6.44 18.19 -12.66
CA ALA A 5 -5.56 17.94 -13.81
C ALA A 5 -4.51 16.83 -13.60
N GLY A 6 -4.20 16.48 -12.34
CA GLY A 6 -3.29 15.39 -12.01
C GLY A 6 -3.92 14.00 -11.91
N CYS A 7 -5.24 13.84 -12.13
CA CYS A 7 -5.90 12.55 -12.11
C CYS A 7 -6.61 12.23 -13.43
N PHE A 8 -6.91 10.95 -13.63
CA PHE A 8 -7.63 10.47 -14.79
C PHE A 8 -8.62 9.38 -14.36
N LEU A 9 -9.69 9.21 -15.15
CA LEU A 9 -10.63 8.11 -14.97
C LEU A 9 -10.07 6.86 -15.62
N SER A 10 -9.88 5.83 -14.82
CA SER A 10 -9.57 4.48 -15.29
C SER A 10 -10.89 3.72 -15.45
N PRO A 11 -11.24 3.18 -16.63
CA PRO A 11 -12.45 2.38 -16.85
C PRO A 11 -12.29 0.96 -16.27
N MET A 12 -11.80 0.86 -15.05
CA MET A 12 -11.51 -0.37 -14.33
C MET A 12 -11.86 -0.22 -12.86
N ALA A 13 -12.22 -1.34 -12.21
CA ALA A 13 -12.41 -1.36 -10.76
C ALA A 13 -11.12 -1.01 -10.00
N THR A 14 -11.23 -0.51 -8.77
CA THR A 14 -10.08 -0.07 -7.95
C THR A 14 -8.95 -1.09 -7.88
N GLY A 15 -9.25 -2.39 -7.73
CA GLY A 15 -8.24 -3.43 -7.72
C GLY A 15 -7.38 -3.48 -8.99
N MET A 16 -7.99 -3.29 -10.16
CA MET A 16 -7.26 -3.25 -11.44
C MET A 16 -6.53 -1.92 -11.65
N SER A 17 -7.07 -0.82 -11.12
CA SER A 17 -6.36 0.46 -11.09
C SER A 17 -5.12 0.41 -10.18
N LEU A 18 -5.17 -0.33 -9.06
CA LEU A 18 -4.00 -0.62 -8.23
C LEU A 18 -2.95 -1.46 -8.99
N VAL A 19 -3.38 -2.47 -9.76
CA VAL A 19 -2.50 -3.22 -10.66
C VAL A 19 -1.78 -2.29 -11.63
N LEU A 20 -2.52 -1.39 -12.29
CA LEU A 20 -1.94 -0.41 -13.22
C LEU A 20 -0.83 0.41 -12.55
N CYS A 21 -1.09 0.95 -11.35
CA CYS A 21 -0.08 1.70 -10.60
C CYS A 21 1.15 0.84 -10.26
N MET A 22 0.96 -0.39 -9.77
CA MET A 22 2.05 -1.27 -9.41
C MET A 22 2.90 -1.71 -10.61
N LEU A 23 2.29 -1.93 -11.78
CA LEU A 23 3.00 -2.21 -13.01
C LEU A 23 3.89 -1.03 -13.44
N THR A 24 3.41 0.20 -13.32
CA THR A 24 4.22 1.41 -13.56
C THR A 24 5.39 1.50 -12.59
N LEU A 25 5.14 1.34 -11.28
CA LEU A 25 6.21 1.40 -10.26
C LEU A 25 7.27 0.31 -10.45
N LYS A 26 6.86 -0.87 -10.94
CA LYS A 26 7.78 -1.98 -11.25
C LYS A 26 8.70 -1.68 -12.45
N GLN A 27 8.25 -0.86 -13.41
CA GLN A 27 9.11 -0.41 -14.52
C GLN A 27 10.24 0.48 -14.01
N ASP A 28 9.95 1.39 -13.07
CA ASP A 28 10.94 2.28 -12.46
C ASP A 28 11.85 1.55 -11.45
N ARG A 29 11.37 0.40 -10.92
CA ARG A 29 12.07 -0.41 -9.90
C ARG A 29 12.23 -1.86 -10.38
N PRO A 30 13.13 -2.16 -11.34
CA PRO A 30 13.24 -3.49 -11.95
C PRO A 30 13.66 -4.60 -10.97
N ARG A 31 14.27 -4.24 -9.83
CA ARG A 31 14.62 -5.19 -8.75
C ARG A 31 13.46 -5.50 -7.82
N ALA A 32 12.34 -4.79 -7.95
CA ALA A 32 11.21 -4.93 -7.05
C ALA A 32 10.48 -6.27 -7.26
N LYS A 33 10.22 -6.92 -6.14
CA LYS A 33 9.51 -8.20 -6.02
C LYS A 33 8.35 -8.12 -5.04
N TYR A 34 8.46 -7.24 -4.03
CA TYR A 34 7.57 -7.23 -2.88
C TYR A 34 6.68 -5.99 -2.83
N VAL A 35 5.49 -6.15 -2.26
CA VAL A 35 4.63 -5.04 -1.81
C VAL A 35 4.41 -5.19 -0.32
N LEU A 36 4.80 -4.18 0.46
CA LEU A 36 4.48 -4.16 1.89
C LEU A 36 3.01 -3.75 2.04
N TRP A 37 2.24 -4.55 2.75
CA TRP A 37 0.79 -4.38 2.81
C TRP A 37 0.28 -4.57 4.25
N PRO A 38 -0.08 -3.46 4.94
CA PRO A 38 -0.83 -3.51 6.19
C PRO A 38 -2.13 -4.27 6.00
N ARG A 39 -2.26 -5.38 6.71
CA ARG A 39 -3.29 -6.39 6.45
C ARG A 39 -4.69 -5.78 6.47
N ILE A 40 -5.47 -6.10 5.44
CA ILE A 40 -6.91 -5.89 5.39
C ILE A 40 -7.56 -7.09 4.70
N ASP A 41 -8.63 -7.64 5.28
CA ASP A 41 -9.24 -8.85 4.75
C ASP A 41 -10.21 -8.56 3.58
N GLN A 42 -9.71 -7.85 2.56
CA GLN A 42 -10.39 -7.46 1.33
C GLN A 42 -9.68 -8.11 0.13
N LYS A 43 -10.35 -9.06 -0.53
CA LYS A 43 -9.73 -9.91 -1.57
C LYS A 43 -9.21 -9.14 -2.78
N SER A 44 -9.85 -8.03 -3.17
CA SER A 44 -9.47 -7.29 -4.39
C SER A 44 -8.10 -6.62 -4.25
N SER A 45 -7.79 -6.06 -3.09
CA SER A 45 -6.53 -5.39 -2.78
C SER A 45 -5.41 -6.42 -2.74
N PHE A 46 -5.61 -7.53 -2.03
CA PHE A 46 -4.64 -8.62 -1.98
C PHE A 46 -4.38 -9.22 -3.36
N LYS A 47 -5.44 -9.52 -4.13
CA LYS A 47 -5.31 -10.04 -5.49
C LYS A 47 -4.63 -9.06 -6.44
N SER A 48 -4.80 -7.75 -6.27
CA SER A 48 -4.14 -6.76 -7.13
C SER A 48 -2.62 -6.88 -7.10
N ILE A 49 -2.04 -7.17 -5.93
CA ILE A 49 -0.59 -7.37 -5.77
C ILE A 49 -0.13 -8.57 -6.61
N ILE A 50 -0.82 -9.70 -6.45
CA ILE A 50 -0.52 -10.95 -7.17
C ILE A 50 -0.72 -10.77 -8.68
N THR A 51 -1.79 -10.09 -9.10
CA THR A 51 -2.09 -9.82 -10.51
C THR A 51 -1.02 -8.92 -11.15
N ALA A 52 -0.38 -8.03 -10.40
CA ALA A 52 0.77 -7.25 -10.87
C ALA A 52 2.09 -8.07 -10.97
N GLY A 53 2.06 -9.36 -10.60
CA GLY A 53 3.24 -10.21 -10.57
C GLY A 53 4.24 -9.80 -9.49
N LEU A 54 3.73 -9.38 -8.33
CA LEU A 54 4.48 -9.03 -7.13
C LEU A 54 4.03 -9.92 -5.96
N GLU A 55 4.87 -10.06 -4.96
CA GLU A 55 4.64 -10.87 -3.77
C GLU A 55 4.21 -9.99 -2.58
N PRO A 56 3.05 -10.24 -1.95
CA PRO A 56 2.61 -9.47 -0.80
C PRO A 56 3.40 -9.85 0.46
N ILE A 57 4.00 -8.86 1.12
CA ILE A 57 4.53 -8.99 2.49
C ILE A 57 3.48 -8.42 3.44
N VAL A 58 2.76 -9.33 4.10
CA VAL A 58 1.68 -8.99 5.01
C VAL A 58 2.25 -8.41 6.30
N ILE A 59 1.90 -7.16 6.60
CA ILE A 59 2.18 -6.52 7.87
C ILE A 59 0.94 -6.70 8.74
N GLU A 60 1.02 -7.59 9.74
CA GLU A 60 -0.08 -7.78 10.69
C GLU A 60 -0.35 -6.48 11.47
N MET A 61 -1.63 -6.27 11.79
CA MET A 61 -2.08 -5.08 12.50
C MET A 61 -1.83 -5.21 14.01
N GLN A 62 -1.64 -4.07 14.69
CA GLN A 62 -1.58 -4.00 16.15
C GLN A 62 -2.97 -3.77 16.73
N ILE A 63 -3.31 -4.52 17.79
CA ILE A 63 -4.52 -4.28 18.57
C ILE A 63 -4.24 -3.14 19.56
N ILE A 64 -4.96 -2.03 19.43
CA ILE A 64 -4.84 -0.86 20.31
C ILE A 64 -6.26 -0.51 20.78
N GLY A 65 -6.59 -0.89 22.01
CA GLY A 65 -7.97 -0.83 22.50
C GLY A 65 -8.86 -1.74 21.67
N ASP A 66 -9.95 -1.18 21.12
CA ASP A 66 -10.91 -1.90 20.27
C ASP A 66 -10.59 -1.82 18.77
N GLU A 67 -9.47 -1.16 18.39
CA GLU A 67 -9.10 -0.92 17.01
C GLU A 67 -7.88 -1.74 16.57
N LEU A 68 -7.84 -2.11 15.29
CA LEU A 68 -6.64 -2.62 14.63
C LEU A 68 -5.94 -1.48 13.88
N LYS A 69 -4.72 -1.12 14.29
CA LYS A 69 -3.91 -0.03 13.73
C LYS A 69 -2.65 -0.54 13.04
N THR A 70 -2.08 0.28 12.16
CA THR A 70 -0.85 -0.07 11.44
C THR A 70 0.31 -0.31 12.40
N ASP A 71 0.99 -1.44 12.27
CA ASP A 71 2.26 -1.68 12.96
C ASP A 71 3.41 -0.94 12.28
N MET A 72 3.68 0.29 12.72
CA MET A 72 4.72 1.13 12.13
C MET A 72 6.13 0.57 12.34
N GLN A 73 6.39 -0.08 13.48
CA GLN A 73 7.71 -0.66 13.78
C GLN A 73 8.00 -1.85 12.87
N ARG A 74 7.00 -2.74 12.71
CA ARG A 74 7.13 -3.88 11.81
C ARG A 74 7.25 -3.43 10.35
N LEU A 75 6.47 -2.44 9.94
CA LEU A 75 6.58 -1.85 8.61
C LEU A 75 8.00 -1.33 8.35
N GLU A 76 8.53 -0.48 9.23
CA GLU A 76 9.88 0.08 9.10
C GLU A 76 10.97 -1.00 9.09
N SER A 77 10.85 -2.02 9.95
CA SER A 77 11.80 -3.14 9.95
C SER A 77 11.84 -3.90 8.62
N GLN A 78 10.68 -4.11 7.98
CA GLN A 78 10.59 -4.75 6.66
C GLN A 78 11.14 -3.83 5.55
N MET A 79 10.88 -2.52 5.65
CA MET A 79 11.45 -1.54 4.71
C MET A 79 12.99 -1.55 4.75
N ALA A 80 13.57 -1.55 5.96
CA ALA A 80 15.02 -1.62 6.14
C ALA A 80 15.62 -2.94 5.65
N ALA A 81 14.96 -4.07 5.89
CA ALA A 81 15.47 -5.39 5.53
C ALA A 81 15.42 -5.67 4.01
N LEU A 82 14.35 -5.25 3.33
CA LEU A 82 14.11 -5.59 1.93
C LEU A 82 14.57 -4.49 0.95
N GLY A 83 14.54 -3.22 1.38
CA GLY A 83 15.03 -2.07 0.62
C GLY A 83 14.54 -2.02 -0.83
N GLU A 84 15.48 -2.10 -1.77
CA GLU A 84 15.19 -1.99 -3.21
C GLU A 84 14.33 -3.10 -3.80
N SER A 85 14.17 -4.22 -3.09
CA SER A 85 13.26 -5.29 -3.53
C SER A 85 11.79 -4.96 -3.30
N ILE A 86 11.47 -3.81 -2.69
CA ILE A 86 10.11 -3.31 -2.49
C ILE A 86 9.68 -2.44 -3.67
N ALA A 87 8.53 -2.76 -4.26
CA ALA A 87 7.86 -1.96 -5.28
C ALA A 87 7.16 -0.75 -4.67
N CYS A 88 6.36 -0.98 -3.62
CA CYS A 88 5.69 0.05 -2.85
C CYS A 88 5.21 -0.44 -1.49
N VAL A 89 4.80 0.51 -0.65
CA VAL A 89 3.88 0.26 0.46
C VAL A 89 2.45 0.50 -0.03
N LEU A 90 1.57 -0.48 0.10
CA LEU A 90 0.14 -0.37 -0.24
C LEU A 90 -0.70 -0.18 1.03
N SER A 91 -0.93 1.08 1.45
CA SER A 91 -1.77 1.38 2.61
C SER A 91 -3.25 1.49 2.21
N THR A 92 -4.16 1.39 3.18
CA THR A 92 -5.61 1.47 2.98
C THR A 92 -6.23 2.48 3.95
N THR A 93 -7.04 3.40 3.43
CA THR A 93 -7.77 4.40 4.23
C THR A 93 -9.08 3.84 4.75
N SER A 94 -10.09 3.72 3.90
CA SER A 94 -11.40 3.23 4.31
C SER A 94 -11.41 1.70 4.39
N CYS A 95 -11.83 1.17 5.54
CA CYS A 95 -11.84 -0.25 5.84
C CYS A 95 -13.05 -0.64 6.71
N PHE A 96 -13.27 -1.94 6.91
CA PHE A 96 -14.30 -2.44 7.83
C PHE A 96 -13.75 -2.43 9.27
N SER A 97 -14.56 -1.91 10.21
CA SER A 97 -14.30 -2.03 11.65
C SER A 97 -14.13 -3.51 12.04
N PRO A 98 -13.24 -3.87 12.99
CA PRO A 98 -12.48 -3.01 13.91
C PRO A 98 -11.19 -2.40 13.33
N ARG A 99 -10.88 -2.60 12.05
CA ARG A 99 -9.69 -1.98 11.44
C ARG A 99 -9.88 -0.48 11.29
N ALA A 100 -8.89 0.28 11.74
CA ALA A 100 -8.80 1.72 11.52
C ALA A 100 -8.10 2.02 10.17
N CYS A 101 -8.26 3.27 9.73
CA CYS A 101 -7.46 3.84 8.64
C CYS A 101 -5.97 3.66 8.95
N ASP A 102 -5.17 3.31 7.93
CA ASP A 102 -3.73 3.28 8.12
C ASP A 102 -3.19 4.67 8.47
N SER A 103 -2.06 4.72 9.17
CA SER A 103 -1.36 5.96 9.51
C SER A 103 -0.68 6.59 8.28
N VAL A 104 -1.45 7.00 7.27
CA VAL A 104 -1.00 7.42 5.93
C VAL A 104 0.12 8.46 6.00
N ASP A 105 0.01 9.46 6.88
CA ASP A 105 1.03 10.51 7.01
C ASP A 105 2.37 9.96 7.51
N LEU A 106 2.34 9.07 8.51
CA LEU A 106 3.54 8.42 9.05
C LEU A 106 4.15 7.46 8.03
N ILE A 107 3.33 6.71 7.31
CA ILE A 107 3.78 5.82 6.23
C ILE A 107 4.43 6.64 5.12
N ALA A 108 3.84 7.77 4.72
CA ALA A 108 4.41 8.65 3.69
C ALA A 108 5.77 9.23 4.10
N ALA A 109 5.92 9.62 5.37
CA ALA A 109 7.19 10.08 5.92
C ALA A 109 8.28 8.98 5.85
N LEU A 110 7.96 7.75 6.28
CA LEU A 110 8.87 6.61 6.17
C LEU A 110 9.19 6.27 4.70
N CYS A 111 8.19 6.24 3.83
CA CYS A 111 8.36 5.97 2.40
C CYS A 111 9.33 6.97 1.76
N THR A 112 9.24 8.25 2.15
CA THR A 112 10.17 9.30 1.73
C THR A 112 11.59 9.02 2.24
N GLN A 113 11.74 8.69 3.53
CA GLN A 113 13.04 8.40 4.15
C GLN A 113 13.76 7.21 3.49
N TYR A 114 13.03 6.14 3.16
CA TYR A 114 13.58 4.92 2.58
C TYR A 114 13.59 4.93 1.03
N ASN A 115 13.12 6.00 0.39
CA ASN A 115 12.96 6.10 -1.06
C ASN A 115 12.15 4.91 -1.65
N ILE A 116 11.02 4.62 -1.03
CA ILE A 116 10.07 3.58 -1.42
C ILE A 116 8.76 4.25 -1.83
N PRO A 117 8.18 3.92 -3.00
CA PRO A 117 6.88 4.47 -3.40
C PRO A 117 5.76 4.14 -2.41
N HIS A 118 4.84 5.08 -2.22
CA HIS A 118 3.65 4.91 -1.39
C HIS A 118 2.41 4.92 -2.27
N LEU A 119 1.68 3.79 -2.28
CA LEU A 119 0.40 3.65 -2.99
C LEU A 119 -0.73 3.54 -1.96
N VAL A 120 -1.76 4.38 -2.11
CA VAL A 120 -2.89 4.41 -1.17
C VAL A 120 -4.13 3.84 -1.83
N ASN A 121 -4.64 2.74 -1.28
CA ASN A 121 -5.96 2.20 -1.59
C ASN A 121 -7.05 3.05 -0.89
N ASN A 122 -7.54 4.05 -1.61
CA ASN A 122 -8.66 4.91 -1.18
C ASN A 122 -9.99 4.51 -1.84
N ALA A 123 -10.36 3.21 -1.75
CA ALA A 123 -11.48 2.65 -2.52
C ALA A 123 -12.84 3.34 -2.28
N TYR A 124 -13.08 3.81 -1.06
CA TYR A 124 -14.33 4.48 -0.65
C TYR A 124 -14.07 5.52 0.45
N GLY A 125 -12.92 6.19 0.38
CA GLY A 125 -12.52 7.24 1.33
C GLY A 125 -12.64 8.64 0.78
#